data_AF-A0AAN4VUQ9-F1
#
_entry.id   AF-A0AAN4VUQ9-F1
#
_cell.length_a   1.000
_cell.length_b   1.000
_cell.length_c   1.000
_cell.angle_alpha   90.00
_cell.angle_beta   90.00
_cell.angle_gamma   90.00
#
_symmetry.space_group_name_H-M   'P 1'
#
loop_
_entity.id
_entity.type
_entity.pdbx_description
1 polymer ?
#
loop_
_entity_poly.entity_id
_entity_poly.type
_entity_poly.pdbx_seq_one_letter_code
_entity_poly.pdbx_strand_id
1 'polypeptide(L)'
;MKKKLWALLLGSFLVGSISVASAQGTEQAATGEQTLKEQFQSLKKSSTTYKNGAGVPYKVIKEVSYDKIVRVVEDSIVGHRNLLKQTNAQLAESNEEIVRLNDMISSKDKEIEENIYQVSHLTALGIDWNKNTFKVTSFGIILSLVAALVFAFTRVKFSNNTAASKTSDYEELHEEFESYKQRMRERETKLRRELTTEMNKVEELKASLKRGTNA
;
A
#
# COMPACT_ATOMS: atom_id res chain seq x y z
N MET A 1 15.24 8.58 20.68
CA MET A 1 15.07 10.00 20.27
C MET A 1 13.95 10.25 19.25
N LYS A 2 13.28 9.24 18.67
CA LYS A 2 12.21 9.45 17.67
C LYS A 2 10.82 9.79 18.26
N LYS A 3 10.50 9.31 19.47
CA LYS A 3 9.19 9.54 20.12
C LYS A 3 9.03 10.95 20.72
N LYS A 4 10.13 11.63 21.05
CA LYS A 4 10.14 13.03 21.55
C LYS A 4 10.03 14.07 20.43
N LEU A 5 10.31 13.67 19.18
CA LEU A 5 10.23 14.55 18.01
C LEU A 5 8.79 14.74 17.51
N TRP A 6 7.93 13.73 17.69
CA TRP A 6 6.50 13.83 17.37
C TRP A 6 5.70 14.68 18.37
N ALA A 7 6.11 14.68 19.65
CA ALA A 7 5.47 15.51 20.68
C ALA A 7 5.75 17.02 20.50
N LEU A 8 6.83 17.40 19.81
CA LEU A 8 7.14 18.79 19.47
C LEU A 8 6.44 19.30 18.20
N LEU A 9 5.95 18.41 17.33
CA LEU A 9 5.19 18.78 16.13
C LEU A 9 3.67 18.89 16.39
N LEU A 10 3.15 18.20 17.39
CA LEU A 10 1.73 18.30 17.79
C LEU A 10 1.42 19.52 18.70
N GLY A 11 2.45 20.19 19.22
CA GLY A 11 2.31 21.37 20.10
C GLY A 11 2.42 22.73 19.41
N SER A 12 2.70 22.78 18.10
CA SER A 12 2.96 24.05 17.38
C SER A 12 1.79 24.51 16.48
N PHE A 13 0.60 23.94 16.63
CA PHE A 13 -0.60 24.33 15.87
C PHE A 13 -1.64 25.09 16.70
N LEU A 14 -1.21 25.94 17.64
CA LEU A 14 -2.15 26.75 18.44
C LEU A 14 -1.67 28.17 18.76
N VAL A 15 -0.89 28.79 17.88
CA VAL A 15 -0.71 30.25 17.86
C VAL A 15 -0.58 30.68 16.39
N GLY A 16 -1.73 30.90 15.75
CA GLY A 16 -1.84 31.37 14.38
C GLY A 16 -2.95 32.42 14.28
N SER A 17 -2.59 33.67 14.57
CA SER A 17 -3.14 34.91 14.01
C SER A 17 -4.67 35.03 13.86
N ILE A 18 -5.32 35.59 14.89
CA ILE A 18 -6.55 36.38 14.68
C ILE A 18 -6.11 37.76 14.17
N SER A 19 -6.17 37.95 12.85
CA SER A 19 -6.18 39.28 12.26
C SER A 19 -7.62 39.77 12.20
N VAL A 20 -7.95 40.74 13.05
CA VAL A 20 -9.22 41.49 12.99
C VAL A 20 -9.17 42.35 11.73
N ALA A 21 -9.96 41.98 10.72
CA ALA A 21 -10.28 42.85 9.60
C ALA A 21 -11.33 43.86 10.07
N SER A 22 -10.92 45.12 10.30
CA SER A 22 -11.83 46.24 10.43
C SER A 22 -12.53 46.46 9.10
N ALA A 23 -13.76 45.97 8.98
CA ALA A 23 -14.68 46.34 7.91
C ALA A 23 -15.10 47.80 8.12
N GLN A 24 -14.43 48.70 7.41
CA GLN A 24 -14.82 50.10 7.30
C GLN A 24 -16.03 50.17 6.37
N GLY A 25 -17.22 50.08 6.96
CA GLY A 25 -18.47 50.38 6.27
C GLY A 25 -18.53 51.87 5.97
N THR A 26 -18.33 52.23 4.70
CA THR A 26 -18.79 53.51 4.16
C THR A 26 -20.31 53.51 4.19
N GLU A 27 -20.90 54.18 5.19
CA GLU A 27 -22.27 54.67 5.09
C GLU A 27 -22.32 55.71 3.96
N GLN A 28 -22.66 55.23 2.76
CA GLN A 28 -23.13 56.08 1.69
C GLN A 28 -24.47 56.66 2.15
N ALA A 29 -24.51 57.99 2.31
CA ALA A 29 -25.72 58.73 2.64
C ALA A 29 -26.83 58.41 1.62
N ALA A 30 -27.78 57.57 2.02
CA ALA A 30 -29.03 57.37 1.31
C ALA A 30 -29.85 58.66 1.42
N THR A 31 -29.74 59.51 0.40
CA THR A 31 -30.73 60.56 0.15
C THR A 31 -32.05 59.83 -0.02
N GLY A 32 -32.98 59.97 0.93
CA GLY A 32 -34.17 59.13 1.08
C GLY A 32 -34.83 58.76 -0.23
N GLU A 33 -34.50 57.58 -0.76
CA GLU A 33 -35.11 57.03 -1.96
C GLU A 33 -36.51 56.58 -1.57
N GLN A 34 -37.48 57.49 -1.72
CA GLN A 34 -38.88 57.11 -1.69
C GLN A 34 -39.07 55.98 -2.70
N THR A 35 -39.69 54.89 -2.27
CA THR A 35 -39.99 53.76 -3.17
C THR A 35 -40.86 54.25 -4.32
N LEU A 36 -40.82 53.57 -5.49
CA LEU A 36 -41.67 53.93 -6.64
C LEU A 36 -43.16 54.07 -6.25
N LYS A 37 -43.61 53.23 -5.30
CA LYS A 37 -44.95 53.29 -4.70
C LYS A 37 -45.20 54.59 -3.95
N GLU A 38 -44.25 55.04 -3.13
CA GLU A 38 -44.33 56.30 -2.38
C GLU A 38 -44.25 57.53 -3.29
N GLN A 39 -43.44 57.47 -4.35
CA GLN A 39 -43.39 58.51 -5.39
C GLN A 39 -44.73 58.61 -6.12
N PHE A 40 -45.35 57.48 -6.47
CA PHE A 40 -46.67 57.44 -7.11
C PHE A 40 -47.79 57.95 -6.17
N GLN A 41 -47.74 57.60 -4.89
CA GLN A 41 -48.68 58.10 -3.88
C GLN A 41 -48.53 59.62 -3.67
N SER A 42 -47.30 60.12 -3.68
CA SER A 42 -47.01 61.56 -3.58
C SER A 42 -47.51 62.33 -4.81
N LEU A 43 -47.40 61.76 -6.01
CA LEU A 43 -48.01 62.30 -7.24
C LEU A 43 -49.55 62.35 -7.14
N LYS A 44 -50.15 61.26 -6.65
CA LYS A 44 -51.61 61.18 -6.45
C LYS A 44 -52.09 62.18 -5.40
N LYS A 45 -51.30 62.47 -4.36
CA LYS A 45 -51.65 63.46 -3.33
C LYS A 45 -51.48 64.91 -3.82
N SER A 46 -50.44 65.19 -4.61
CA SER A 46 -50.13 66.52 -5.14
C SER A 46 -50.96 66.95 -6.36
N SER A 47 -51.73 66.04 -6.96
CA SER A 47 -52.60 66.32 -8.10
C SER A 47 -53.94 66.93 -7.70
N THR A 48 -54.38 67.93 -8.47
CA THR A 48 -55.63 68.65 -8.25
C THR A 48 -56.81 67.84 -8.76
N THR A 49 -57.86 67.68 -7.96
CA THR A 49 -59.08 66.97 -8.38
C THR A 49 -60.04 67.93 -9.08
N TYR A 50 -60.49 67.55 -10.28
CA TYR A 50 -61.52 68.23 -11.05
C TYR A 50 -62.70 67.28 -11.30
N LYS A 51 -63.88 67.82 -11.59
CA LYS A 51 -65.06 67.04 -11.98
C LYS A 51 -65.45 67.41 -13.40
N ASN A 52 -65.71 66.42 -14.24
CA ASN A 52 -66.23 66.68 -15.58
C ASN A 52 -67.74 67.03 -15.52
N GLY A 53 -68.31 67.47 -16.64
CA GLY A 53 -69.74 67.78 -16.76
C GLY A 53 -70.68 66.57 -16.53
N ALA A 54 -70.15 65.35 -16.48
CA ALA A 54 -70.88 64.12 -16.18
C ALA A 54 -70.71 63.65 -14.70
N GLY A 55 -70.11 64.48 -13.83
CA GLY A 55 -69.94 64.18 -12.40
C GLY A 55 -68.78 63.25 -12.05
N VAL A 56 -67.95 62.84 -13.02
CA VAL A 56 -66.81 61.95 -12.81
C VAL A 56 -65.59 62.75 -12.34
N PRO A 57 -64.97 62.41 -11.20
CA PRO A 57 -63.76 63.06 -10.73
C PRO A 57 -62.51 62.58 -11.49
N TYR A 58 -61.66 63.49 -11.92
CA TYR A 58 -60.33 63.23 -12.50
C TYR A 58 -59.25 64.04 -11.79
N LYS A 59 -58.00 63.58 -11.85
CA LYS A 59 -56.86 64.26 -11.22
C LYS A 59 -55.94 64.86 -12.28
N VAL A 60 -55.66 66.16 -12.14
CA VAL A 60 -54.72 66.89 -12.99
C VAL A 60 -53.34 66.82 -12.37
N ILE A 61 -52.39 66.31 -13.13
CA ILE A 61 -51.00 66.12 -12.73
C ILE A 61 -50.15 67.09 -13.54
N LYS A 62 -49.10 67.66 -12.92
CA LYS A 62 -48.10 68.47 -13.64
C LYS A 62 -47.30 67.56 -14.58
N GLU A 63 -47.15 67.96 -15.84
CA GLU A 63 -46.42 67.23 -16.87
C GLU A 63 -45.00 66.85 -16.41
N VAL A 64 -44.25 67.80 -15.85
CA VAL A 64 -42.90 67.58 -15.29
C VAL A 64 -42.86 66.46 -14.24
N SER A 65 -43.91 66.32 -13.42
CA SER A 65 -43.98 65.28 -12.38
C SER A 65 -44.40 63.93 -12.94
N TYR A 66 -45.19 63.92 -14.00
CA TYR A 66 -45.52 62.71 -14.76
C TYR A 66 -44.28 62.17 -15.48
N ASP A 67 -43.58 63.01 -16.24
CA ASP A 67 -42.37 62.65 -16.98
C ASP A 67 -41.27 62.10 -16.07
N LYS A 68 -41.14 62.68 -14.86
CA LYS A 68 -40.18 62.21 -13.85
C LYS A 68 -40.46 60.76 -13.45
N ILE A 69 -41.73 60.41 -13.19
CA ILE A 69 -42.09 59.05 -12.79
C ILE A 69 -41.97 58.08 -13.96
N VAL A 70 -42.37 58.49 -15.16
CA VAL A 70 -42.17 57.67 -16.37
C VAL A 70 -40.71 57.32 -16.54
N ARG A 71 -39.81 58.30 -16.39
CA ARG A 71 -38.36 58.09 -16.48
C ARG A 71 -37.84 57.15 -15.39
N VAL A 72 -38.25 57.31 -14.14
CA VAL A 72 -37.85 56.40 -13.04
C VAL A 72 -38.34 54.97 -13.29
N VAL A 73 -39.55 54.80 -13.81
CA VAL A 73 -40.08 53.47 -14.17
C VAL A 73 -39.27 52.86 -15.33
N GLU A 74 -38.97 53.64 -16.36
CA GLU A 74 -38.16 53.21 -17.49
C GLU A 74 -36.75 52.80 -17.05
N ASP A 75 -36.09 53.63 -16.26
CA ASP A 75 -34.76 53.36 -15.68
C ASP A 75 -34.78 52.06 -14.84
N SER A 76 -35.84 51.85 -14.06
CA SER A 76 -36.02 50.62 -13.26
C SER A 76 -36.18 49.38 -14.15
N ILE A 77 -37.00 49.46 -15.21
CA ILE A 77 -37.20 48.35 -16.16
C ILE A 77 -35.90 48.03 -16.90
N VAL A 78 -35.17 49.06 -17.35
CA VAL A 78 -33.86 48.88 -18.00
C VAL A 78 -32.86 48.25 -17.03
N GLY A 79 -32.82 48.71 -15.79
CA GLY A 79 -31.99 48.14 -14.73
C GLY A 79 -32.31 46.66 -14.49
N HIS A 80 -33.58 46.30 -14.37
CA HIS A 80 -34.02 44.91 -14.18
C HIS A 80 -33.69 44.04 -15.40
N ARG A 81 -33.85 44.56 -16.62
CA ARG A 81 -33.47 43.84 -17.86
C ARG A 81 -31.96 43.60 -17.93
N ASN A 82 -31.15 44.58 -17.55
CA ASN A 82 -29.70 44.43 -17.53
C ASN A 82 -29.25 43.44 -16.47
N LEU A 83 -29.85 43.50 -15.27
CA LEU A 83 -29.60 42.52 -14.22
C LEU A 83 -29.97 41.11 -14.69
N LEU A 84 -31.14 40.93 -15.32
CA LEU A 84 -31.59 39.63 -15.83
C LEU A 84 -30.63 39.08 -16.91
N LYS A 85 -30.12 39.95 -17.79
CA LYS A 85 -29.10 39.57 -18.76
C LYS A 85 -27.81 39.13 -18.09
N GLN A 86 -27.33 39.88 -17.09
CA GLN A 86 -26.11 39.55 -16.35
C GLN A 86 -26.25 38.24 -15.58
N THR A 87 -27.37 38.02 -14.89
CA THR A 87 -27.63 36.77 -14.15
C THR A 87 -27.73 35.57 -15.09
N ASN A 88 -28.36 35.74 -16.26
CA ASN A 88 -28.42 34.67 -17.25
C ASN A 88 -27.04 34.34 -17.84
N ALA A 89 -26.19 35.36 -18.06
CA ALA A 89 -24.82 35.15 -18.49
C ALA A 89 -24.00 34.39 -17.43
N GLN A 90 -24.11 34.79 -16.15
CA GLN A 90 -23.45 34.09 -15.04
C GLN A 90 -23.97 32.65 -14.87
N LEU A 91 -25.27 32.43 -15.07
CA LEU A 91 -25.85 31.08 -15.01
C LEU A 91 -25.35 30.21 -16.16
N ALA A 92 -25.20 30.77 -17.36
CA ALA A 92 -24.62 30.06 -18.49
C ALA A 92 -23.15 29.68 -18.22
N GLU A 93 -22.35 30.61 -17.70
CA GLU A 93 -20.95 30.38 -17.31
C GLU A 93 -20.84 29.31 -16.22
N SER A 94 -21.66 29.38 -15.17
CA SER A 94 -21.69 28.38 -14.11
C SER A 94 -22.10 26.99 -14.62
N ASN A 95 -23.07 26.91 -15.53
CA ASN A 95 -23.45 25.64 -16.15
C ASN A 95 -22.32 25.06 -17.00
N GLU A 96 -21.59 25.89 -17.76
CA GLU A 96 -20.42 25.46 -18.53
C GLU A 96 -19.31 24.94 -17.61
N GLU A 97 -19.06 25.62 -16.48
CA GLU A 97 -18.10 25.18 -15.48
C GLU A 97 -18.51 23.84 -14.85
N ILE A 98 -19.80 23.65 -14.52
CA ILE A 98 -20.34 22.39 -14.00
C ILE A 98 -20.15 21.25 -15.01
N VAL A 99 -20.42 21.50 -16.30
CA VAL A 99 -20.19 20.48 -17.35
C VAL A 99 -18.71 20.13 -17.42
N ARG A 100 -17.83 21.13 -17.44
CA ARG A 100 -16.37 20.93 -17.46
C ARG A 100 -15.86 20.18 -16.23
N LEU A 101 -16.37 20.50 -15.04
CA LEU A 101 -16.05 19.81 -13.79
C LEU A 101 -16.49 18.35 -13.83
N ASN A 102 -17.70 18.06 -14.31
CA ASN A 102 -18.18 16.70 -14.47
C ASN A 102 -17.36 15.90 -15.50
N ASP A 103 -16.99 16.51 -16.62
CA ASP A 103 -16.11 15.89 -17.61
C ASP A 103 -14.73 15.59 -17.03
N MET A 104 -14.16 16.52 -16.27
CA MET A 104 -12.89 16.29 -15.56
C MET A 104 -13.01 15.15 -14.55
N ILE A 105 -14.08 15.10 -13.76
CA ILE A 105 -14.33 14.01 -12.80
C ILE A 105 -14.43 12.68 -13.55
N SER A 106 -15.23 12.60 -14.62
CA SER A 106 -15.36 11.37 -15.42
C SER A 106 -14.02 10.94 -16.03
N SER A 107 -13.20 11.89 -16.51
CA SER A 107 -11.87 11.59 -17.04
C SER A 107 -10.92 11.08 -15.95
N LYS A 108 -10.99 11.64 -14.74
CA LYS A 108 -10.16 11.25 -13.61
C LYS A 108 -10.58 9.90 -13.06
N ASP A 109 -11.87 9.59 -13.01
CA ASP A 109 -12.36 8.27 -12.61
C ASP A 109 -11.88 7.18 -13.59
N LYS A 110 -11.91 7.45 -14.90
CA LYS A 110 -11.33 6.55 -15.91
C LYS A 110 -9.82 6.39 -15.73
N GLU A 111 -9.10 7.48 -15.48
CA GLU A 111 -7.65 7.45 -15.22
C GLU A 111 -7.33 6.69 -13.93
N ILE A 112 -8.18 6.77 -12.90
CA ILE A 112 -8.07 6.01 -11.65
C ILE A 112 -8.36 4.53 -11.92
N GLU A 113 -9.38 4.18 -12.70
CA GLU A 113 -9.69 2.80 -13.04
C GLU A 113 -8.58 2.16 -13.88
N GLU A 114 -8.06 2.90 -14.86
CA GLU A 114 -6.92 2.50 -15.67
C GLU A 114 -5.64 2.40 -14.82
N ASN A 115 -5.37 3.36 -13.93
CA ASN A 115 -4.24 3.26 -13.01
C ASN A 115 -4.41 2.11 -12.03
N ILE A 116 -5.60 1.87 -11.49
CA ILE A 116 -5.85 0.70 -10.64
C ILE A 116 -5.50 -0.54 -11.42
N TYR A 117 -5.92 -0.64 -12.69
CA TYR A 117 -5.54 -1.74 -13.57
C TYR A 117 -4.01 -1.81 -13.75
N GLN A 118 -3.34 -0.77 -14.22
CA GLN A 118 -1.90 -0.81 -14.46
C GLN A 118 -1.06 -0.98 -13.17
N VAL A 119 -1.56 -0.54 -12.02
CA VAL A 119 -0.92 -0.65 -10.71
C VAL A 119 -1.19 -2.00 -10.08
N SER A 120 -2.36 -2.61 -10.30
CA SER A 120 -2.68 -3.95 -9.79
C SER A 120 -1.99 -5.02 -10.60
N HIS A 121 -1.91 -4.90 -11.93
CA HIS A 121 -1.35 -5.91 -12.82
C HIS A 121 0.12 -5.59 -13.11
N LEU A 122 1.03 -6.37 -12.55
CA LEU A 122 2.42 -6.42 -13.02
C LEU A 122 2.54 -7.63 -13.95
N THR A 123 2.81 -7.37 -15.23
CA THR A 123 3.15 -8.41 -16.18
C THR A 123 4.55 -8.91 -15.87
N ALA A 124 4.64 -10.01 -15.13
CA ALA A 124 5.88 -10.71 -14.86
C ALA A 124 5.77 -12.10 -15.50
N LEU A 125 6.69 -12.42 -16.42
CA LEU A 125 6.70 -13.67 -17.20
C LEU A 125 5.49 -13.85 -18.14
N GLY A 126 4.89 -12.75 -18.64
CA GLY A 126 3.76 -12.80 -19.59
C GLY A 126 2.41 -13.15 -18.97
N ILE A 127 2.34 -13.24 -17.64
CA ILE A 127 1.10 -13.42 -16.88
C ILE A 127 0.88 -12.18 -16.03
N ASP A 128 -0.35 -11.69 -15.95
CA ASP A 128 -0.71 -10.56 -15.11
C ASP A 128 -0.92 -11.01 -13.66
N TRP A 129 -0.07 -10.52 -12.77
CA TRP A 129 -0.15 -10.80 -11.34
C TRP A 129 -0.61 -9.57 -10.55
N ASN A 130 -1.51 -9.76 -9.59
CA ASN A 130 -1.79 -8.74 -8.59
C ASN A 130 -0.53 -8.46 -7.74
N LYS A 131 -0.18 -7.19 -7.46
CA LYS A 131 0.98 -6.80 -6.61
C LYS A 131 1.10 -7.59 -5.30
N ASN A 132 -0.01 -7.89 -4.63
CA ASN A 132 0.03 -8.66 -3.39
C ASN A 132 0.33 -10.13 -3.66
N THR A 133 -0.35 -10.73 -4.65
CA THR A 133 -0.14 -12.12 -5.06
C THR A 133 1.29 -12.33 -5.57
N PHE A 134 1.83 -11.40 -6.36
CA PHE A 134 3.21 -11.47 -6.84
C PHE A 134 4.20 -11.47 -5.66
N LYS A 135 4.04 -10.56 -4.69
CA LYS A 135 4.91 -10.52 -3.50
C LYS A 135 4.85 -11.86 -2.73
N VAL A 136 3.65 -12.35 -2.43
CA VAL A 136 3.46 -13.60 -1.69
C VAL A 136 4.04 -14.80 -2.45
N THR A 137 3.72 -14.93 -3.75
CA THR A 137 4.22 -16.03 -4.59
C THR A 137 5.74 -15.95 -4.77
N SER A 138 6.30 -14.76 -4.99
CA SER A 138 7.74 -14.58 -5.19
C SER A 138 8.53 -14.91 -3.91
N PHE A 139 8.08 -14.43 -2.75
CA PHE A 139 8.66 -14.85 -1.46
C PHE A 139 8.43 -16.34 -1.17
N GLY A 140 7.29 -16.91 -1.60
CA GLY A 140 7.02 -18.35 -1.49
C GLY A 140 8.01 -19.20 -2.29
N ILE A 141 8.33 -18.80 -3.52
CA ILE A 141 9.32 -19.48 -4.36
C ILE A 141 10.72 -19.36 -3.74
N ILE A 142 11.10 -18.16 -3.27
CA ILE A 142 12.40 -17.94 -2.60
C ILE A 142 12.51 -18.83 -1.35
N LEU A 143 11.48 -18.85 -0.49
CA LEU A 143 11.46 -19.68 0.71
C LEU A 143 11.51 -21.18 0.40
N SER A 144 10.78 -21.62 -0.63
CA SER A 144 10.80 -23.01 -1.08
C SER A 144 12.20 -23.43 -1.54
N LEU A 145 12.89 -22.57 -2.30
CA LEU A 145 14.25 -22.83 -2.76
C LEU A 145 15.25 -22.90 -1.60
N VAL A 146 15.13 -21.98 -0.63
CA VAL A 146 15.95 -21.97 0.58
C VAL A 146 15.70 -23.24 1.40
N ALA A 147 14.44 -23.66 1.57
CA ALA A 147 14.11 -24.89 2.28
C ALA A 147 14.68 -26.13 1.59
N ALA A 148 14.60 -26.20 0.25
CA ALA A 148 15.19 -27.29 -0.54
C ALA A 148 16.72 -27.35 -0.39
N LEU A 149 17.40 -26.20 -0.38
CA LEU A 149 18.83 -26.12 -0.13
C LEU A 149 19.19 -26.59 1.28
N VAL A 150 18.47 -26.13 2.30
CA VAL A 150 18.68 -26.57 3.69
C VAL A 150 18.48 -28.09 3.81
N PHE A 151 17.44 -28.63 3.18
CA PHE A 151 17.17 -30.06 3.14
C PHE A 151 18.30 -30.85 2.45
N ALA A 152 18.81 -30.36 1.32
CA ALA A 152 19.95 -30.97 0.65
C ALA A 152 21.21 -30.96 1.52
N PHE A 153 21.50 -29.83 2.19
CA PHE A 153 22.63 -29.69 3.09
C PHE A 153 22.56 -30.63 4.30
N THR A 154 21.39 -30.75 4.94
CA THR A 154 21.22 -31.66 6.09
C THR A 154 21.35 -33.12 5.65
N ARG A 155 20.79 -33.47 4.48
CA ARG A 155 20.92 -34.82 3.93
C ARG A 155 22.37 -35.18 3.60
N VAL A 156 23.14 -34.27 3.01
CA VAL A 156 24.57 -34.50 2.72
C VAL A 156 25.37 -34.65 4.02
N LYS A 157 25.15 -33.81 5.03
CA LYS A 157 25.83 -33.94 6.33
C LYS A 157 25.50 -35.26 7.02
N PHE A 158 24.24 -35.67 7.02
CA PHE A 158 23.82 -36.94 7.60
C PHE A 158 24.45 -38.13 6.86
N SER A 159 24.46 -38.10 5.52
CA SER A 159 25.09 -39.11 4.68
C SER A 159 26.61 -39.21 4.94
N ASN A 160 27.28 -38.08 5.11
CA ASN A 160 28.73 -38.06 5.34
C ASN A 160 29.08 -38.63 6.72
N ASN A 161 28.26 -38.36 7.74
CA ASN A 161 28.45 -38.92 9.08
C ASN A 161 28.25 -40.45 9.09
N THR A 162 27.19 -40.95 8.43
CA THR A 162 26.98 -42.40 8.31
C THR A 162 28.09 -43.09 7.52
N ALA A 163 28.65 -42.45 6.49
CA ALA A 163 29.79 -42.98 5.76
C ALA A 163 31.04 -43.06 6.64
N ALA A 164 31.32 -42.01 7.43
CA ALA A 164 32.45 -42.01 8.37
C ALA A 164 32.33 -43.11 9.43
N SER A 165 31.16 -43.30 10.02
CA SER A 165 30.93 -44.39 10.99
C SER A 165 31.16 -45.77 10.36
N LYS A 166 30.64 -46.01 9.14
CA LYS A 166 30.82 -47.28 8.44
C LYS A 166 32.28 -47.57 8.10
N THR A 167 33.06 -46.55 7.75
CA THR A 167 34.51 -46.70 7.53
C THR A 167 35.23 -47.06 8.83
N SER A 168 34.87 -46.42 9.95
CA SER A 168 35.42 -46.74 11.27
C SER A 168 35.10 -48.18 11.69
N ASP A 169 33.84 -48.61 11.55
CA ASP A 169 33.41 -49.97 11.89
C ASP A 169 34.13 -51.02 11.01
N TYR A 170 34.37 -50.69 9.74
CA TYR A 170 35.12 -51.56 8.83
C TYR A 170 36.60 -51.67 9.23
N GLU A 171 37.21 -50.56 9.66
CA GLU A 171 38.60 -50.53 10.11
C GLU A 171 38.79 -51.33 11.40
N GLU A 172 37.88 -51.20 12.37
CA GLU A 172 37.87 -52.00 13.60
C GLU A 172 37.72 -53.50 13.31
N LEU A 173 36.78 -53.88 12.44
CA LEU A 173 36.60 -55.28 12.05
C LEU A 173 37.80 -55.83 11.29
N HIS A 174 38.44 -55.01 10.45
CA HIS A 174 39.64 -55.41 9.72
C HIS A 174 40.82 -55.64 10.67
N GLU A 175 41.01 -54.78 11.65
CA GLU A 175 42.02 -54.94 12.70
C GLU A 175 41.75 -56.20 13.54
N GLU A 176 40.50 -56.45 13.92
CA GLU A 176 40.12 -57.66 14.64
C GLU A 176 40.41 -58.92 13.80
N PHE A 177 40.08 -58.90 12.52
CA PHE A 177 40.33 -60.02 11.60
C PHE A 177 41.83 -60.30 11.42
N GLU A 178 42.65 -59.27 11.23
CA GLU A 178 44.11 -59.43 11.14
C GLU A 178 44.68 -59.94 12.47
N SER A 179 44.19 -59.44 13.61
CA SER A 179 44.60 -59.95 14.93
C SER A 179 44.20 -61.41 15.13
N TYR A 180 43.03 -61.84 14.63
CA TYR A 180 42.58 -63.22 14.68
C TYR A 180 43.46 -64.11 13.81
N LYS A 181 43.77 -63.67 12.59
CA LYS A 181 44.66 -64.37 11.66
C LYS A 181 46.08 -64.51 12.21
N GLN A 182 46.59 -63.49 12.88
CA GLN A 182 47.87 -63.57 13.59
C GLN A 182 47.81 -64.60 14.72
N ARG A 183 46.79 -64.54 15.59
CA ARG A 183 46.58 -65.51 16.68
C ARG A 183 46.45 -66.94 16.18
N MET A 184 45.75 -67.17 15.07
CA MET A 184 45.64 -68.50 14.46
C MET A 184 46.97 -68.99 13.90
N ARG A 185 47.74 -68.14 13.20
CA ARG A 185 49.10 -68.49 12.74
C ARG A 185 50.04 -68.83 13.90
N GLU A 186 49.96 -68.08 15.00
CA GLU A 186 50.74 -68.37 16.20
C GLU A 186 50.36 -69.72 16.82
N ARG A 187 49.06 -70.03 16.91
CA ARG A 187 48.57 -71.32 17.39
C ARG A 187 49.04 -72.47 16.52
N GLU A 188 48.93 -72.35 15.19
CA GLU A 188 49.43 -73.36 14.26
C GLU A 188 50.95 -73.55 14.38
N THR A 189 51.69 -72.46 14.55
CA THR A 189 53.15 -72.51 14.73
C THR A 189 53.53 -73.21 16.04
N LYS A 190 52.82 -72.90 17.14
CA LYS A 190 53.00 -73.58 18.43
C LYS A 190 52.67 -75.06 18.32
N LEU A 191 51.53 -75.41 17.71
CA LEU A 191 51.12 -76.80 17.51
C LEU A 191 52.13 -77.59 16.66
N ARG A 192 52.67 -76.99 15.59
CA ARG A 192 53.74 -77.60 14.79
C ARG A 192 55.03 -77.82 15.59
N ARG A 193 55.41 -76.87 16.45
CA ARG A 193 56.58 -77.00 17.34
C ARG A 193 56.37 -78.12 18.37
N GLU A 194 55.20 -78.18 18.98
CA GLU A 194 54.82 -79.26 19.91
C GLU A 194 54.83 -80.62 19.21
N LEU A 195 54.19 -80.74 18.03
CA LEU A 195 54.18 -81.98 17.24
C LEU A 195 55.60 -82.47 16.88
N THR A 196 56.47 -81.55 16.47
CA THR A 196 57.87 -81.89 16.15
C THR A 196 58.61 -82.35 17.41
N THR A 197 58.36 -81.71 18.56
CA THR A 197 58.96 -82.09 19.84
C THR A 197 58.49 -83.47 20.29
N GLU A 198 57.20 -83.77 20.18
CA GLU A 198 56.65 -85.10 20.47
C GLU A 198 57.21 -86.18 19.54
N MET A 199 57.34 -85.87 18.24
CA MET A 199 57.97 -86.79 17.28
C MET A 199 59.43 -87.09 17.63
N ASN A 200 60.21 -86.05 17.96
CA ASN A 200 61.61 -86.21 18.37
C ASN A 200 61.74 -87.01 19.67
N LYS A 201 60.86 -86.80 20.66
CA LYS A 201 60.81 -87.59 21.90
C LYS A 201 60.53 -89.06 21.62
N VAL A 202 59.58 -89.37 20.74
CA VAL A 202 59.25 -90.76 20.36
C VAL A 202 60.43 -91.42 19.65
N GLU A 203 61.12 -90.70 18.77
CA GLU A 203 62.33 -91.20 18.09
C GLU A 203 63.46 -91.49 19.09
N GLU A 204 63.68 -90.61 20.07
CA GLU A 204 64.66 -90.81 21.14
C GLU A 204 64.32 -92.03 22.02
N LEU A 205 63.05 -92.19 22.42
CA LEU A 205 62.57 -93.37 23.17
C LEU A 205 62.74 -94.67 22.37
N LYS A 206 62.48 -94.64 21.07
CA LYS A 206 62.70 -95.80 20.20
C LYS A 206 64.19 -96.12 20.07
N ALA A 207 65.04 -95.09 19.97
CA ALA A 207 66.50 -95.24 19.90
C ALA A 207 67.10 -95.74 21.23
N SER A 208 66.54 -95.35 22.39
CA SER A 208 66.97 -95.83 23.70
C SER A 208 66.54 -97.29 23.94
N LEU A 209 65.33 -97.69 23.55
CA LEU A 209 64.87 -99.09 23.56
C LEU A 209 65.75 -100.00 22.68
N LYS A 210 66.16 -99.51 21.50
CA LYS A 210 67.08 -100.23 20.61
C LYS A 210 68.50 -100.35 21.18
N ARG A 211 68.94 -99.41 22.03
CA ARG A 211 70.20 -99.51 22.77
C ARG A 211 70.13 -100.50 23.93
N GLY A 212 68.99 -100.59 24.63
CA GLY A 212 68.79 -101.54 25.72
C GLY A 212 68.57 -102.99 25.30
N THR A 213 68.28 -103.26 24.02
CA THR A 213 68.12 -104.61 23.45
C THR A 213 69.42 -105.20 22.87
N ASN A 214 70.52 -104.43 22.88
CA ASN A 214 71.85 -104.87 22.45
C ASN A 214 72.83 -104.98 23.64
N ALA A 215 72.32 -105.28 24.84
CA ALA A 215 73.09 -105.57 26.05
C ALA A 215 72.68 -106.93 26.64
#